data_AF-A0A8H5P1J9-F1
#
_entry.id   AF-A0A8H5P1J9-F1
#
_cell.length_a   1.000
_cell.length_b   1.000
_cell.length_c   1.000
_cell.angle_alpha   90.00
_cell.angle_beta   90.00
_cell.angle_gamma   90.00
#
_symmetry.space_group_name_H-M   'P 1'
#
loop_
_entity.id
_entity.type
_entity.pdbx_description
1 polymer ?
#
loop_
_entity_poly.entity_id
_entity_poly.type
_entity_poly.pdbx_seq_one_letter_code
_entity_poly.pdbx_strand_id
1 'polypeptide(L)'
;MPRGYRSATEYVFDQEQADAIIRTSAYHRRDYGLSVIWFSPSEHINVRPSIATPFQRTSSVGLGSLDRLPLEFLYDTLFRLDIHSLLKFRPINFRSRQTVDSLKQYQTIVLHGMNLLCALLRTRLAVKTSLLDFYNALCLKSCSLCGEFGGFISLLTWTRCGFKCLKEAPETQIQTVSAVRKQFRLNKADLGQLRSFKTLPGIYSMEESVHKSRFTIVSLHQASLISGQQPQATGQVYSASSELRRKYNFMGSCALPYYDKLALEKDIIGARGDRWAFEARDKAYARDAFLEHFRWCEQAQLLWESSCEVSDSMAEMADDATANPLQTQPDILSMEVDDDNAFESEYQLRIGNQVKYLVLSPRTFDRDTLSFPIPSLPCLPCNEEWTVAHISRDKTSGELKISISSRTLAGVRCRWHRTQVDCLELEKTKQLTAMASEAISHSILPVALPPSATIIAKIARFEWELPRIEQETKAYQLLEGSELAPRCLGHIHENGRLVGLLIEKIEGRPASLLDLSICETALGKLHELGHAHGDVNRYNFLVTEEGVKLLDFECFVENASPESMRMELESLRAELVDESGRGGGFIFRGDSN
;
A
#
# COMPACT_ATOMS: atom_id res chain seq x y z
N MET A 1 -1.71 26.67 19.79
CA MET A 1 -2.67 25.61 20.20
C MET A 1 -3.93 26.25 20.77
N PRO A 2 -5.12 25.64 20.59
CA PRO A 2 -6.35 26.02 21.31
C PRO A 2 -6.20 25.83 22.83
N ARG A 3 -6.97 26.57 23.64
CA ARG A 3 -6.83 26.58 25.10
C ARG A 3 -7.17 25.26 25.82
N GLY A 4 -7.92 24.35 25.19
CA GLY A 4 -8.33 23.07 25.79
C GLY A 4 -7.44 21.86 25.49
N TYR A 5 -6.31 22.07 24.79
CA TYR A 5 -5.34 21.02 24.41
C TYR A 5 -3.91 21.42 24.77
N ARG A 6 -3.74 22.63 25.32
CA ARG A 6 -2.46 23.13 25.77
C ARG A 6 -2.31 22.76 27.24
N SER A 7 -1.28 22.00 27.58
CA SER A 7 -0.98 21.66 28.96
C SER A 7 -0.81 22.94 29.80
N ALA A 8 -1.29 22.90 31.04
CA ALA A 8 -1.15 24.03 31.95
C ALA A 8 0.32 24.33 32.29
N THR A 9 1.16 23.30 32.24
CA THR A 9 2.60 23.33 32.51
C THR A 9 3.39 22.76 31.35
N GLU A 10 4.59 23.29 31.10
CA GLU A 10 5.52 22.73 30.12
C GLU A 10 5.99 21.34 30.56
N TYR A 11 5.93 20.36 29.67
CA TYR A 11 6.47 19.02 29.92
C TYR A 11 7.96 18.98 29.62
N VAL A 12 8.76 18.58 30.62
CA VAL A 12 10.21 18.48 30.52
C VAL A 12 10.60 17.03 30.30
N PHE A 13 11.36 16.76 29.24
CA PHE A 13 11.89 15.43 28.91
C PHE A 13 13.36 15.54 28.52
N ASP A 14 14.10 14.46 28.76
CA ASP A 14 15.52 14.36 28.38
C ASP A 14 15.66 14.02 26.89
N GLN A 15 16.80 14.42 26.31
CA GLN A 15 17.03 14.22 24.88
C GLN A 15 17.08 12.73 24.48
N GLU A 16 17.39 11.84 25.42
CA GLU A 16 17.36 10.38 25.25
C GLU A 16 15.93 9.84 25.15
N GLN A 17 14.95 10.53 25.74
CA GLN A 17 13.53 10.16 25.68
C GLN A 17 12.85 10.63 24.38
N ALA A 18 13.48 11.55 23.63
CA ALA A 18 12.88 12.17 22.45
C ALA A 18 12.42 11.15 21.39
N ASP A 19 13.21 10.12 21.13
CA ASP A 19 12.86 9.06 20.17
C ASP A 19 11.69 8.20 20.67
N ALA A 20 11.64 7.92 21.97
CA ALA A 20 10.56 7.14 22.57
C ALA A 20 9.25 7.96 22.57
N ILE A 21 9.33 9.23 22.94
CA ILE A 21 8.21 10.18 22.89
C ILE A 21 7.62 10.24 21.49
N ILE A 22 8.45 10.42 20.46
CA ILE A 22 7.97 10.44 19.08
C ILE A 22 7.32 9.11 18.73
N ARG A 23 7.96 7.96 19.00
CA ARG A 23 7.36 6.65 18.69
C ARG A 23 6.01 6.41 19.36
N THR A 24 5.83 6.88 20.59
CA THR A 24 4.60 6.65 21.37
C THR A 24 3.50 7.66 21.02
N SER A 25 3.85 8.93 20.83
CA SER A 25 2.88 10.03 20.73
C SER A 25 2.69 10.59 19.31
N ALA A 26 3.53 10.20 18.35
CA ALA A 26 3.37 10.53 16.94
C ALA A 26 2.73 9.37 16.17
N TYR A 27 1.96 9.69 15.12
CA TYR A 27 1.47 8.70 14.16
C TYR A 27 1.77 9.14 12.73
N HIS A 28 2.03 8.16 11.84
CA HIS A 28 2.33 8.38 10.44
C HIS A 28 1.06 8.38 9.57
N ARG A 29 0.79 9.49 8.89
CA ARG A 29 -0.30 9.61 7.90
C ARG A 29 0.05 8.97 6.56
N ARG A 30 -0.31 7.70 6.33
CA ARG A 30 -0.02 6.97 5.08
C ARG A 30 -0.82 7.48 3.88
N ASP A 31 -2.04 7.93 4.12
CA ASP A 31 -2.95 8.58 3.16
C ASP A 31 -2.34 9.80 2.46
N TYR A 32 -1.43 10.55 3.11
CA TYR A 32 -0.77 11.70 2.51
C TYR A 32 0.13 11.34 1.34
N GLY A 33 0.92 10.27 1.47
CA GLY A 33 1.71 9.74 0.36
C GLY A 33 0.80 9.34 -0.79
N LEU A 34 -0.25 8.57 -0.50
CA LEU A 34 -1.20 8.06 -1.47
C LEU A 34 -2.07 9.15 -2.12
N SER A 35 -2.23 10.30 -1.47
CA SER A 35 -3.04 11.40 -2.00
C SER A 35 -2.38 12.11 -3.18
N VAL A 36 -1.06 11.96 -3.39
CA VAL A 36 -0.26 12.64 -4.44
C VAL A 36 0.46 11.61 -5.33
N ILE A 37 1.32 12.04 -6.26
CA ILE A 37 2.13 11.08 -7.03
C ILE A 37 3.00 10.26 -6.08
N TRP A 38 2.69 8.96 -6.02
CA TRP A 38 3.35 8.00 -5.17
C TRP A 38 3.52 6.67 -5.89
N PHE A 39 4.66 6.05 -5.64
CA PHE A 39 5.01 4.71 -6.11
C PHE A 39 5.33 3.86 -4.90
N SER A 40 4.89 2.60 -4.94
CA SER A 40 5.22 1.67 -3.87
C SER A 40 6.74 1.50 -3.78
N PRO A 41 7.34 1.42 -2.57
CA PRO A 41 8.75 1.09 -2.41
C PRO A 41 9.15 -0.18 -3.17
N SER A 42 8.23 -1.15 -3.33
CA SER A 42 8.44 -2.36 -4.12
C SER A 42 8.70 -2.09 -5.60
N GLU A 43 8.15 -1.02 -6.19
CA GLU A 43 8.45 -0.59 -7.57
C GLU A 43 9.92 -0.17 -7.75
N HIS A 44 10.61 0.16 -6.67
CA HIS A 44 11.96 0.71 -6.71
C HIS A 44 13.03 -0.28 -6.25
N ILE A 45 12.68 -1.39 -5.59
CA ILE A 45 13.62 -2.35 -5.01
C ILE A 45 14.61 -2.89 -6.05
N ASN A 46 14.13 -3.22 -7.25
CA ASN A 46 14.97 -3.80 -8.30
C ASN A 46 15.85 -2.74 -9.01
N VAL A 47 15.38 -1.49 -9.08
CA VAL A 47 16.08 -0.42 -9.80
C VAL A 47 17.14 0.25 -8.92
N ARG A 48 16.85 0.40 -7.62
CA ARG A 48 17.69 1.14 -6.67
C ARG A 48 19.14 0.64 -6.62
N PRO A 49 19.44 -0.67 -6.55
CA PRO A 49 20.83 -1.16 -6.59
C PRO A 49 21.57 -0.77 -7.87
N SER A 50 20.89 -0.80 -9.03
CA SER A 50 21.47 -0.48 -10.34
C SER A 50 21.85 1.01 -10.50
N ILE A 51 21.09 1.89 -9.86
CA ILE A 51 21.33 3.33 -9.89
C ILE A 51 22.19 3.85 -8.73
N ALA A 52 22.25 3.13 -7.61
CA ALA A 52 23.01 3.53 -6.42
C ALA A 52 24.45 3.01 -6.43
N THR A 53 24.69 1.82 -7.00
CA THR A 53 26.00 1.16 -6.88
C THR A 53 26.87 1.34 -8.13
N PRO A 54 28.16 1.67 -7.94
CA PRO A 54 29.15 1.57 -9.00
C PRO A 54 29.52 0.10 -9.22
N PHE A 55 29.86 -0.27 -10.45
CA PHE A 55 30.40 -1.61 -10.72
C PHE A 55 31.77 -1.75 -10.05
N GLN A 56 32.03 -2.91 -9.41
CA GLN A 56 33.32 -3.26 -8.80
C GLN A 56 34.38 -3.61 -9.87
N ARG A 57 34.65 -2.69 -10.79
CA ARG A 57 35.73 -2.80 -11.80
C ARG A 57 36.45 -1.47 -11.90
N THR A 58 37.78 -1.53 -11.94
CA THR A 58 38.63 -0.36 -12.20
C THR A 58 38.63 -0.07 -13.69
N SER A 59 38.40 1.21 -14.07
CA SER A 59 38.44 1.65 -15.47
C SER A 59 39.88 2.01 -15.85
N SER A 60 40.34 1.56 -17.02
CA SER A 60 41.58 2.04 -17.64
C SER A 60 41.38 3.29 -18.50
N VAL A 61 40.12 3.69 -18.74
CA VAL A 61 39.73 4.83 -19.59
C VAL A 61 39.14 5.95 -18.73
N GLY A 62 39.64 7.18 -18.92
CA GLY A 62 39.18 8.40 -18.23
C GLY A 62 37.92 9.02 -18.85
N LEU A 63 37.53 10.22 -18.41
CA LEU A 63 36.44 11.03 -18.99
C LEU A 63 36.89 11.82 -20.24
N GLY A 64 38.11 11.60 -20.72
CA GLY A 64 38.64 12.25 -21.91
C GLY A 64 38.90 13.73 -21.65
N SER A 65 38.35 14.62 -22.46
CA SER A 65 38.56 16.08 -22.31
C SER A 65 38.05 16.64 -20.97
N LEU A 66 37.09 15.97 -20.32
CA LEU A 66 36.60 16.37 -19.00
C LEU A 66 37.60 16.12 -17.87
N ASP A 67 38.57 15.20 -18.04
CA ASP A 67 39.64 14.98 -17.06
C ASP A 67 40.62 16.17 -16.98
N ARG A 68 40.53 17.12 -17.93
CA ARG A 68 41.31 18.37 -17.89
C ARG A 68 40.77 19.37 -16.88
N LEU A 69 39.54 19.19 -16.41
CA LEU A 69 38.94 20.05 -15.40
C LEU A 69 39.44 19.63 -14.01
N PRO A 70 39.77 20.59 -13.13
CA PRO A 70 39.90 20.32 -11.71
C PRO A 70 38.64 19.65 -11.17
N LEU A 71 38.81 18.78 -10.17
CA LEU A 71 37.74 17.93 -9.64
C LEU A 71 36.54 18.76 -9.16
N GLU A 72 36.81 19.93 -8.59
CA GLU A 72 35.83 20.87 -8.08
C GLU A 72 34.92 21.40 -9.20
N PHE A 73 35.50 21.77 -10.35
CA PHE A 73 34.75 22.26 -11.50
C PHE A 73 33.98 21.13 -12.19
N LEU A 74 34.55 19.93 -12.24
CA LEU A 74 33.84 18.75 -12.73
C LEU A 74 32.61 18.46 -11.87
N TYR A 75 32.76 18.48 -10.55
CA TYR A 75 31.66 18.23 -9.61
C TYR A 75 30.62 19.35 -9.63
N ASP A 76 31.01 20.62 -9.66
CA ASP A 76 30.06 21.74 -9.80
C ASP A 76 29.29 21.65 -11.12
N THR A 77 29.95 21.28 -12.22
CA THR A 77 29.30 21.06 -13.51
C THR A 77 28.24 19.96 -13.41
N LEU A 78 28.60 18.78 -12.88
CA LEU A 78 27.67 17.66 -12.69
C LEU A 78 26.53 18.01 -11.74
N PHE A 79 26.79 18.85 -10.74
CA PHE A 79 25.80 19.29 -9.76
C PHE A 79 24.75 20.24 -10.35
N ARG A 80 25.13 21.01 -11.38
CA ARG A 80 24.22 21.91 -12.11
C ARG A 80 23.50 21.24 -13.27
N LEU A 81 23.91 20.03 -13.68
CA LEU A 81 23.21 19.29 -14.71
C LEU A 81 21.78 18.94 -14.27
N ASP A 82 20.86 18.96 -15.24
CA ASP A 82 19.52 18.43 -15.04
C ASP A 82 19.57 16.92 -14.82
N ILE A 83 18.62 16.40 -14.02
CA ILE A 83 18.56 15.00 -13.63
C ILE A 83 18.56 14.07 -14.85
N HIS A 84 17.88 14.45 -15.93
CA HIS A 84 17.82 13.62 -17.14
C HIS A 84 19.19 13.57 -17.85
N SER A 85 19.87 14.70 -18.02
CA SER A 85 21.23 14.75 -18.59
C SER A 85 22.24 14.01 -17.71
N LEU A 86 22.14 14.14 -16.38
CA LEU A 86 22.98 13.41 -15.44
C LEU A 86 22.81 11.89 -15.56
N LEU A 87 21.56 11.41 -15.63
CA LEU A 87 21.27 9.99 -15.79
C LEU A 87 21.64 9.44 -17.17
N LYS A 88 21.72 10.28 -18.20
CA LYS A 88 22.29 9.94 -19.50
C LYS A 88 23.82 9.94 -19.50
N PHE A 89 24.45 10.84 -18.75
CA PHE A 89 25.89 10.90 -18.60
C PHE A 89 26.45 9.72 -17.81
N ARG A 90 25.77 9.35 -16.72
CA ARG A 90 26.18 8.25 -15.82
C ARG A 90 26.56 6.95 -16.56
N PRO A 91 25.75 6.39 -17.48
CA PRO A 91 26.05 5.12 -18.15
C PRO A 91 27.02 5.21 -19.35
N ILE A 92 27.61 6.37 -19.67
CA ILE A 92 28.48 6.51 -20.86
C ILE A 92 29.73 5.63 -20.76
N ASN A 93 30.40 5.58 -19.60
CA ASN A 93 31.50 4.66 -19.34
C ASN A 93 31.64 4.37 -17.82
N PHE A 94 32.60 3.53 -17.44
CA PHE A 94 32.83 3.19 -16.03
C PHE A 94 33.23 4.41 -15.20
N ARG A 95 34.04 5.31 -15.75
CA ARG A 95 34.51 6.50 -15.04
C ARG A 95 33.38 7.49 -14.80
N SER A 96 32.52 7.76 -15.79
CA SER A 96 31.36 8.66 -15.63
C SER A 96 30.40 8.14 -14.57
N ARG A 97 30.18 6.82 -14.53
CA ARG A 97 29.40 6.18 -13.48
C ARG A 97 30.01 6.39 -12.11
N GLN A 98 31.30 6.11 -11.94
CA GLN A 98 32.01 6.31 -10.68
C GLN A 98 31.99 7.77 -10.22
N THR A 99 32.18 8.72 -11.14
CA THR A 99 32.17 10.15 -10.84
C THR A 99 30.78 10.59 -10.34
N VAL A 100 29.71 10.21 -11.03
CA VAL A 100 28.34 10.53 -10.57
C VAL A 100 28.02 9.83 -9.25
N ASP A 101 28.37 8.55 -9.11
CA ASP A 101 28.09 7.77 -7.90
C ASP A 101 28.88 8.26 -6.69
N SER A 102 30.01 8.93 -6.89
CA SER A 102 30.80 9.56 -5.82
C SER A 102 30.18 10.84 -5.26
N LEU A 103 29.21 11.45 -5.97
CA LEU A 103 28.51 12.63 -5.51
C LEU A 103 27.56 12.27 -4.36
N LYS A 104 27.84 12.78 -3.16
CA LYS A 104 26.98 12.56 -1.98
C LYS A 104 25.53 12.98 -2.24
N GLN A 105 25.33 14.09 -2.96
CA GLN A 105 24.02 14.64 -3.28
C GLN A 105 23.22 13.69 -4.16
N TYR A 106 23.86 13.07 -5.16
CA TYR A 106 23.24 12.04 -5.99
C TYR A 106 22.85 10.82 -5.14
N GLN A 107 23.75 10.35 -4.29
CA GLN A 107 23.47 9.22 -3.39
C GLN A 107 22.31 9.52 -2.44
N THR A 108 22.25 10.70 -1.86
CA THR A 108 21.11 11.14 -1.02
C THR A 108 19.79 11.10 -1.79
N ILE A 109 19.78 11.55 -3.04
CA ILE A 109 18.57 11.54 -3.89
C ILE A 109 18.15 10.11 -4.21
N VAL A 110 19.08 9.23 -4.58
CA VAL A 110 18.78 7.83 -4.88
C VAL A 110 18.29 7.08 -3.63
N LEU A 111 18.83 7.40 -2.45
CA LEU A 111 18.47 6.73 -1.21
C LEU A 111 17.15 7.23 -0.61
N HIS A 112 16.84 8.51 -0.73
CA HIS A 112 15.74 9.15 0.00
C HIS A 112 14.70 9.82 -0.90
N GLY A 113 15.07 10.19 -2.13
CA GLY A 113 14.21 10.91 -3.08
C GLY A 113 13.67 10.06 -4.23
N MET A 114 13.72 8.73 -4.14
CA MET A 114 13.40 7.84 -5.27
C MET A 114 12.00 8.04 -5.83
N ASN A 115 11.00 8.27 -4.97
CA ASN A 115 9.63 8.54 -5.39
C ASN A 115 9.55 9.80 -6.29
N LEU A 116 10.18 10.90 -5.85
CA LEU A 116 10.24 12.16 -6.60
C LEU A 116 11.09 12.02 -7.87
N LEU A 117 12.17 11.23 -7.84
CA LEU A 117 12.99 10.93 -9.01
C LEU A 117 12.18 10.21 -10.09
N CYS A 118 11.42 9.18 -9.71
CA CYS A 118 10.50 8.48 -10.61
C CYS A 118 9.39 9.40 -11.12
N ALA A 119 8.83 10.25 -10.27
CA ALA A 119 7.81 11.22 -10.67
C ALA A 119 8.35 12.17 -11.75
N LEU A 120 9.55 12.73 -11.56
CA LEU A 120 10.19 13.62 -12.54
C LEU A 120 10.46 12.94 -13.88
N LEU A 121 10.89 11.67 -13.87
CA LEU A 121 11.16 10.91 -15.08
C LEU A 121 9.86 10.56 -15.83
N ARG A 122 8.85 10.02 -15.14
CA ARG A 122 7.56 9.61 -15.73
C ARG A 122 6.74 10.81 -16.23
N THR A 123 6.90 11.98 -15.61
CA THR A 123 6.27 13.25 -16.04
C THR A 123 7.11 14.04 -17.06
N ARG A 124 8.35 13.59 -17.35
CA ARG A 124 9.32 14.26 -18.24
C ARG A 124 9.74 15.67 -17.75
N LEU A 125 9.68 15.90 -16.45
CA LEU A 125 10.14 17.14 -15.82
C LEU A 125 11.61 17.10 -15.41
N ALA A 126 12.25 15.93 -15.45
CA ALA A 126 13.66 15.75 -15.10
C ALA A 126 14.64 16.63 -15.90
N VAL A 127 14.25 17.11 -17.10
CA VAL A 127 15.06 18.03 -17.92
C VAL A 127 15.08 19.48 -17.41
N LYS A 128 14.19 19.81 -16.46
CA LYS A 128 14.01 21.17 -15.92
C LYS A 128 14.45 21.30 -14.46
N THR A 129 15.01 20.24 -13.88
CA THR A 129 15.39 20.19 -12.47
C THR A 129 16.85 19.78 -12.39
N SER A 130 17.70 20.62 -11.81
CA SER A 130 19.11 20.30 -11.59
C SER A 130 19.30 19.34 -10.41
N LEU A 131 20.45 18.65 -10.37
CA LEU A 131 20.83 17.84 -9.21
C LEU A 131 20.87 18.68 -7.92
N LEU A 132 21.39 19.91 -8.01
CA LEU A 132 21.40 20.89 -6.93
C LEU A 132 19.99 21.26 -6.46
N ASP A 133 19.07 21.59 -7.36
CA ASP A 133 17.70 21.98 -7.00
C ASP A 133 16.95 20.83 -6.33
N PHE A 134 17.21 19.60 -6.75
CA PHE A 134 16.66 18.41 -6.10
C PHE A 134 17.23 18.22 -4.71
N TYR A 135 18.55 18.24 -4.57
CA TYR A 135 19.20 18.10 -3.28
C TYR A 135 18.75 19.17 -2.29
N ASN A 136 18.68 20.43 -2.72
CA ASN A 136 18.17 21.54 -1.92
C ASN A 136 16.72 21.31 -1.50
N ALA A 137 15.85 20.86 -2.42
CA ALA A 137 14.47 20.57 -2.08
C ALA A 137 14.35 19.49 -0.99
N LEU A 138 15.20 18.45 -1.02
CA LEU A 138 15.26 17.43 0.05
C LEU A 138 15.77 18.00 1.39
N CYS A 139 16.70 18.94 1.35
CA CYS A 139 17.32 19.54 2.55
C CYS A 139 16.54 20.71 3.15
N LEU A 140 15.52 21.24 2.49
CA LEU A 140 14.66 22.27 3.06
C LEU A 140 13.58 21.61 3.92
N LYS A 141 13.43 21.95 5.20
CA LYS A 141 12.31 21.42 6.01
C LYS A 141 10.99 22.17 5.84
N SER A 142 11.08 23.47 5.53
CA SER A 142 9.95 24.38 5.54
C SER A 142 9.28 24.51 4.17
N CYS A 143 7.97 24.71 4.22
CA CYS A 143 7.11 25.20 3.15
C CYS A 143 7.60 26.59 2.74
N SER A 144 7.86 26.79 1.45
CA SER A 144 8.30 28.08 0.90
C SER A 144 7.20 29.16 0.94
N LEU A 145 5.95 28.77 1.20
CA LEU A 145 4.79 29.67 1.18
C LEU A 145 4.36 30.12 2.58
N CYS A 146 4.39 29.22 3.57
CA CYS A 146 3.93 29.53 4.93
C CYS A 146 4.98 29.34 6.04
N GLY A 147 6.18 28.82 5.72
CA GLY A 147 7.25 28.60 6.71
C GLY A 147 7.10 27.35 7.58
N GLU A 148 5.89 26.80 7.70
CA GLU A 148 5.61 25.53 8.40
C GLU A 148 6.24 24.33 7.69
N PHE A 149 6.19 23.12 8.25
CA PHE A 149 6.78 21.93 7.60
C PHE A 149 6.20 21.69 6.19
N GLY A 150 7.10 21.41 5.23
CA GLY A 150 6.73 21.08 3.86
C GLY A 150 6.87 19.59 3.58
N GLY A 151 5.78 18.83 3.62
CA GLY A 151 5.79 17.38 3.29
C GLY A 151 5.69 17.07 1.79
N PHE A 152 5.48 18.09 0.95
CA PHE A 152 5.17 17.93 -0.46
C PHE A 152 5.99 18.86 -1.34
N ILE A 153 6.10 18.52 -2.62
CA ILE A 153 6.64 19.40 -3.65
C ILE A 153 5.68 19.51 -4.83
N SER A 154 5.40 20.73 -5.26
CA SER A 154 4.70 20.98 -6.52
C SER A 154 5.67 20.84 -7.69
N LEU A 155 5.38 19.93 -8.63
CA LEU A 155 6.32 19.58 -9.70
C LEU A 155 6.45 20.68 -10.76
N LEU A 156 5.40 21.50 -10.97
CA LEU A 156 5.43 22.59 -11.95
C LEU A 156 6.23 23.79 -11.43
N THR A 157 5.98 24.23 -10.21
CA THR A 157 6.64 25.40 -9.62
C THR A 157 7.94 25.06 -8.91
N TRP A 158 8.22 23.77 -8.71
CA TRP A 158 9.37 23.29 -7.91
C TRP A 158 9.39 23.89 -6.50
N THR A 159 8.20 24.04 -5.91
CA THR A 159 8.01 24.67 -4.61
C THR A 159 7.67 23.62 -3.56
N ARG A 160 8.46 23.59 -2.47
CA ARG A 160 8.18 22.74 -1.31
C ARG A 160 7.03 23.37 -0.52
N CYS A 161 5.99 22.60 -0.21
CA CYS A 161 4.78 23.10 0.43
C CYS A 161 4.23 22.16 1.50
N GLY A 162 3.59 22.73 2.50
CA GLY A 162 2.77 22.00 3.48
C GLY A 162 1.41 21.62 2.89
N PHE A 163 0.69 20.75 3.59
CA PHE A 163 -0.60 20.21 3.12
C PHE A 163 -1.66 21.30 2.86
N LYS A 164 -1.80 22.26 3.78
CA LYS A 164 -2.73 23.39 3.63
C LYS A 164 -2.41 24.22 2.38
N CYS A 165 -1.14 24.54 2.17
CA CYS A 165 -0.71 25.26 0.98
C CYS A 165 -0.90 24.46 -0.31
N LEU A 166 -0.74 23.14 -0.29
CA LEU A 166 -1.04 22.29 -1.44
C LEU A 166 -2.53 22.37 -1.84
N LYS A 167 -3.44 22.43 -0.85
CA LYS A 167 -4.89 22.51 -1.09
C LYS A 167 -5.33 23.91 -1.52
N GLU A 168 -4.80 24.95 -0.88
CA GLU A 168 -5.41 26.29 -0.90
C GLU A 168 -4.55 27.37 -1.55
N ALA A 169 -3.22 27.23 -1.60
CA ALA A 169 -2.36 28.31 -2.05
C ALA A 169 -2.52 28.57 -3.55
N PRO A 170 -2.59 29.84 -4.00
CA PRO A 170 -2.68 30.18 -5.43
C PRO A 170 -1.53 29.64 -6.27
N GLU A 171 -0.32 29.58 -5.70
CA GLU A 171 0.91 29.16 -6.35
C GLU A 171 0.94 27.67 -6.67
N THR A 172 0.21 26.86 -5.89
CA THR A 172 0.10 25.40 -6.08
C THR A 172 -1.10 25.01 -6.95
N GLN A 173 -1.98 25.97 -7.29
CA GLN A 173 -3.15 25.71 -8.11
C GLN A 173 -2.75 25.33 -9.54
N ILE A 174 -3.25 24.19 -9.99
CA ILE A 174 -3.04 23.72 -11.36
C ILE A 174 -4.37 23.35 -12.00
N GLN A 175 -4.43 23.50 -13.33
CA GLN A 175 -5.62 23.19 -14.10
C GLN A 175 -5.24 22.58 -15.45
N THR A 176 -6.23 22.00 -16.13
CA THR A 176 -6.05 21.50 -17.49
C THR A 176 -5.78 22.65 -18.46
N VAL A 177 -4.98 22.39 -19.50
CA VAL A 177 -4.69 23.38 -20.55
C VAL A 177 -5.97 23.94 -21.18
N SER A 178 -6.98 23.10 -21.38
CA SER A 178 -8.28 23.52 -21.94
C SER A 178 -9.03 24.48 -21.03
N ALA A 179 -9.04 24.22 -19.71
CA ALA A 179 -9.70 25.10 -18.75
C ALA A 179 -8.99 26.45 -18.64
N VAL A 180 -7.65 26.46 -18.53
CA VAL A 180 -6.86 27.69 -18.46
C VAL A 180 -6.98 28.53 -19.73
N ARG A 181 -6.93 27.90 -20.91
CA ARG A 181 -7.13 28.59 -22.19
C ARG A 181 -8.49 29.27 -22.25
N LYS A 182 -9.55 28.59 -21.77
CA LYS A 182 -10.92 29.15 -21.75
C LYS A 182 -11.04 30.29 -20.74
N GLN A 183 -10.43 30.13 -19.56
CA GLN A 183 -10.52 31.09 -18.46
C GLN A 183 -9.78 32.40 -18.76
N PHE A 184 -8.54 32.33 -19.23
CA PHE A 184 -7.67 33.50 -19.45
C PHE A 184 -7.58 33.93 -20.93
N ARG A 185 -8.35 33.28 -21.82
CA ARG A 185 -8.38 33.56 -23.26
C ARG A 185 -6.99 33.55 -23.92
N LEU A 186 -6.12 32.64 -23.46
CA LEU A 186 -4.74 32.54 -23.93
C LEU A 186 -4.64 32.10 -25.40
N ASN A 187 -3.72 32.71 -26.13
CA ASN A 187 -3.39 32.31 -27.50
C ASN A 187 -2.37 31.14 -27.51
N LYS A 188 -2.04 30.61 -28.70
CA LYS A 188 -1.09 29.49 -28.81
C LYS A 188 0.33 29.84 -28.36
N ALA A 189 0.78 31.09 -28.55
CA ALA A 189 2.10 31.54 -28.13
C ALA A 189 2.18 31.65 -26.60
N ASP A 190 1.14 32.17 -25.95
CA ASP A 190 1.04 32.26 -24.49
C ASP A 190 1.05 30.86 -23.85
N LEU A 191 0.33 29.92 -24.44
CA LEU A 191 0.32 28.52 -23.99
C LEU A 191 1.69 27.84 -24.15
N GLY A 192 2.49 28.25 -25.14
CA GLY A 192 3.86 27.77 -25.33
C GLY A 192 4.84 28.23 -24.26
N GLN A 193 4.55 29.34 -23.59
CA GLN A 193 5.36 29.87 -22.48
C GLN A 193 5.07 29.17 -21.14
N LEU A 194 3.89 28.56 -21.01
CA LEU A 194 3.49 27.86 -19.78
C LEU A 194 4.24 26.54 -19.61
N ARG A 195 4.76 26.32 -18.39
CA ARG A 195 5.26 24.99 -18.02
C ARG A 195 4.07 24.04 -17.89
N SER A 196 4.13 22.92 -18.62
CA SER A 196 3.10 21.89 -18.60
C SER A 196 3.72 20.50 -18.52
N PHE A 197 2.95 19.54 -18.01
CA PHE A 197 3.27 18.12 -18.12
C PHE A 197 2.00 17.27 -18.17
N LYS A 198 2.14 16.01 -18.61
CA LYS A 198 1.04 15.03 -18.61
C LYS A 198 0.97 14.29 -17.27
N THR A 199 -0.20 14.33 -16.64
CA THR A 199 -0.49 13.59 -15.41
C THR A 199 -0.20 12.10 -15.55
N LEU A 200 -0.02 11.43 -14.41
CA LEU A 200 0.12 9.98 -14.31
C LEU A 200 -1.21 9.35 -13.89
N PRO A 201 -1.54 8.12 -14.34
CA PRO A 201 -2.61 7.36 -13.74
C PRO A 201 -2.28 7.03 -12.28
N GLY A 202 -3.29 6.95 -11.42
CA GLY A 202 -3.09 6.67 -9.99
C GLY A 202 -4.31 7.02 -9.14
N ILE A 203 -4.15 6.81 -7.83
CA ILE A 203 -5.08 7.25 -6.80
C ILE A 203 -4.59 8.62 -6.32
N TYR A 204 -5.51 9.57 -6.19
CA TYR A 204 -5.19 10.93 -5.80
C TYR A 204 -6.26 11.51 -4.87
N SER A 205 -5.91 12.61 -4.20
CA SER A 205 -6.74 13.29 -3.20
C SER A 205 -6.98 12.45 -1.94
N MET A 206 -7.56 13.08 -0.92
CA MET A 206 -7.85 12.41 0.36
C MET A 206 -9.05 11.48 0.27
N GLU A 207 -9.82 11.57 -0.81
CA GLU A 207 -10.99 10.75 -1.10
C GLU A 207 -10.65 9.59 -2.04
N GLU A 208 -9.35 9.27 -2.20
CA GLU A 208 -8.84 8.14 -2.98
C GLU A 208 -9.42 8.07 -4.42
N SER A 209 -9.48 9.21 -5.09
CA SER A 209 -10.04 9.33 -6.44
C SER A 209 -9.14 8.63 -7.47
N VAL A 210 -9.65 7.54 -8.05
CA VAL A 210 -8.94 6.79 -9.10
C VAL A 210 -8.98 7.53 -10.43
N HIS A 211 -7.82 7.86 -10.98
CA HIS A 211 -7.67 8.49 -12.29
C HIS A 211 -6.92 7.57 -13.25
N LYS A 212 -7.63 7.06 -14.27
CA LYS A 212 -7.06 6.17 -15.30
C LYS A 212 -6.52 6.93 -16.52
N SER A 213 -7.07 8.12 -16.83
CA SER A 213 -6.73 8.89 -18.02
C SER A 213 -5.63 9.93 -17.76
N ARG A 214 -4.77 10.13 -18.77
CA ARG A 214 -3.69 11.13 -18.73
C ARG A 214 -4.08 12.39 -19.48
N PHE A 215 -3.86 13.54 -18.88
CA PHE A 215 -4.13 14.84 -19.49
C PHE A 215 -3.06 15.86 -19.11
N THR A 216 -3.01 16.98 -19.82
CA THR A 216 -1.97 18.00 -19.64
C THR A 216 -2.44 19.08 -18.67
N ILE A 217 -1.62 19.35 -17.66
CA ILE A 217 -1.86 20.35 -16.61
C ILE A 217 -0.83 21.48 -16.69
N VAL A 218 -1.24 22.68 -16.24
CA VAL A 218 -0.47 23.92 -16.21
C VAL A 218 -0.73 24.67 -14.91
N SER A 219 0.23 25.53 -14.50
CA SER A 219 0.08 26.40 -13.34
C SER A 219 -0.91 27.52 -13.61
N LEU A 220 -1.88 27.68 -12.72
CA LEU A 220 -2.86 28.76 -12.80
C LEU A 220 -2.20 30.13 -12.56
N HIS A 221 -1.27 30.18 -11.59
CA HIS A 221 -0.54 31.37 -11.24
C HIS A 221 0.31 31.90 -12.42
N GLN A 222 1.04 31.03 -13.12
CA GLN A 222 1.78 31.44 -14.32
C GLN A 222 0.85 31.94 -15.43
N ALA A 223 -0.30 31.31 -15.61
CA ALA A 223 -1.29 31.74 -16.59
C ALA A 223 -1.88 33.13 -16.27
N SER A 224 -2.14 33.44 -14.99
CA SER A 224 -2.56 34.78 -14.59
C SER A 224 -1.50 35.85 -14.84
N LEU A 225 -0.22 35.52 -14.62
CA LEU A 225 0.88 36.46 -14.88
C LEU A 225 1.02 36.76 -16.37
N ILE A 226 0.93 35.74 -17.23
CA ILE A 226 1.06 35.91 -18.70
C ILE A 226 -0.13 36.65 -19.29
N SER A 227 -1.36 36.39 -18.80
CA SER A 227 -2.56 37.07 -19.30
C SER A 227 -2.73 38.50 -18.76
N GLY A 228 -2.01 38.88 -17.70
CA GLY A 228 -2.23 40.14 -16.97
C GLY A 228 -3.59 40.21 -16.27
N GLN A 229 -4.31 39.09 -16.16
CA GLN A 229 -5.63 39.01 -15.53
C GLN A 229 -5.48 38.32 -14.17
N GLN A 230 -6.00 38.93 -13.11
CA GLN A 230 -6.13 38.21 -11.85
C GLN A 230 -7.10 37.02 -12.00
N PRO A 231 -6.84 35.89 -11.33
CA PRO A 231 -7.83 34.83 -11.23
C PRO A 231 -9.12 35.42 -10.67
N GLN A 232 -10.22 35.40 -11.43
CA GLN A 232 -11.50 35.86 -10.91
C GLN A 232 -11.84 35.06 -9.65
N ALA A 233 -11.88 35.74 -8.50
CA ALA A 233 -12.49 35.21 -7.29
C ALA A 233 -14.01 35.18 -7.54
N THR A 234 -14.49 34.12 -8.19
CA THR A 234 -15.93 33.81 -8.16
C THR A 234 -16.27 33.46 -6.73
N GLY A 235 -16.65 34.47 -5.95
CA GLY A 235 -17.39 34.29 -4.71
C GLY A 235 -18.66 33.50 -4.99
N GLN A 236 -18.94 32.55 -4.10
CA GLN A 236 -20.24 31.91 -3.91
C GLN A 236 -20.86 31.23 -5.14
N VAL A 237 -20.30 30.09 -5.53
CA VAL A 237 -21.13 28.91 -5.82
C VAL A 237 -20.44 27.69 -5.21
N TYR A 238 -20.98 27.17 -4.11
CA TYR A 238 -20.72 25.80 -3.66
C TYR A 238 -21.25 24.85 -4.76
N SER A 239 -20.41 24.56 -5.74
CA SER A 239 -20.69 23.55 -6.77
C SER A 239 -19.56 22.53 -6.76
N ALA A 240 -19.90 21.29 -7.15
CA ALA A 240 -18.99 20.16 -7.34
C ALA A 240 -17.73 20.48 -8.19
N SER A 241 -17.71 21.62 -8.89
CA SER A 241 -16.56 22.11 -9.65
C SER A 241 -15.38 22.62 -8.80
N SER A 242 -15.63 23.09 -7.57
CA SER A 242 -14.59 23.57 -6.65
C SER A 242 -13.77 22.41 -6.06
N GLU A 243 -14.42 21.28 -5.77
CA GLU A 243 -13.74 20.07 -5.31
C GLU A 243 -12.90 19.46 -6.44
N LEU A 244 -13.43 19.39 -7.67
CA LEU A 244 -12.69 18.90 -8.84
C LEU A 244 -11.43 19.72 -9.13
N ARG A 245 -11.45 21.05 -8.92
CA ARG A 245 -10.28 21.92 -9.11
C ARG A 245 -9.17 21.63 -8.10
N ARG A 246 -9.49 21.28 -6.86
CA ARG A 246 -8.50 20.94 -5.82
C ARG A 246 -7.80 19.61 -6.09
N LYS A 247 -8.48 18.66 -6.75
CA LYS A 247 -7.93 17.33 -7.07
C LYS A 247 -6.70 17.39 -7.97
N TYR A 248 -6.62 18.36 -8.89
CA TYR A 248 -5.47 18.46 -9.78
C TYR A 248 -4.20 18.81 -9.03
N ASN A 249 -4.24 19.65 -7.99
CA ASN A 249 -3.06 20.04 -7.21
C ASN A 249 -2.29 18.82 -6.70
N PHE A 250 -3.03 17.80 -6.27
CA PHE A 250 -2.50 16.52 -5.83
C PHE A 250 -1.80 15.75 -6.97
N MET A 251 -2.42 15.69 -8.16
CA MET A 251 -1.84 15.09 -9.37
C MET A 251 -0.62 15.85 -9.90
N GLY A 252 -0.46 17.11 -9.50
CA GLY A 252 0.70 17.96 -9.83
C GLY A 252 1.84 17.90 -8.84
N SER A 253 1.71 17.10 -7.78
CA SER A 253 2.59 17.13 -6.62
C SER A 253 3.08 15.74 -6.24
N CYS A 254 4.11 15.69 -5.43
CA CYS A 254 4.73 14.46 -4.97
C CYS A 254 5.10 14.59 -3.49
N ALA A 255 4.99 13.50 -2.73
CA ALA A 255 5.44 13.45 -1.35
C ALA A 255 6.97 13.52 -1.31
N LEU A 256 7.51 14.40 -0.45
CA LEU A 256 8.94 14.67 -0.36
C LEU A 256 9.42 14.57 1.08
N PRO A 257 10.25 13.57 1.43
CA PRO A 257 10.86 13.51 2.76
C PRO A 257 11.84 14.66 3.01
N TYR A 258 12.12 14.93 4.28
CA TYR A 258 13.18 15.84 4.70
C TYR A 258 14.45 15.06 5.05
N TYR A 259 15.58 15.49 4.50
CA TYR A 259 16.89 14.92 4.81
C TYR A 259 17.71 15.90 5.65
N ASP A 260 17.94 15.56 6.92
CA ASP A 260 18.95 16.19 7.77
C ASP A 260 20.26 15.39 7.73
N LYS A 261 21.40 16.08 7.85
CA LYS A 261 22.73 15.46 7.95
C LYS A 261 22.89 14.64 9.24
N LEU A 262 22.07 14.91 10.26
CA LEU A 262 22.10 14.26 11.58
C LEU A 262 20.93 13.26 11.81
N ALA A 263 19.87 13.31 11.01
CA ALA A 263 18.72 12.38 11.09
C ALA A 263 17.89 12.41 9.80
N LEU A 264 17.55 11.25 9.24
CA LEU A 264 16.56 11.17 8.17
C LEU A 264 15.16 11.09 8.80
N GLU A 265 14.34 12.12 8.57
CA GLU A 265 12.95 12.11 8.98
C GLU A 265 12.12 11.42 7.88
N LYS A 266 12.04 10.10 7.97
CA LYS A 266 10.93 9.34 7.39
C LYS A 266 9.81 9.55 8.39
N ASP A 267 8.82 10.39 8.07
CA ASP A 267 7.41 10.28 8.48
C ASP A 267 6.72 11.66 8.49
N ILE A 268 5.48 11.72 7.99
CA ILE A 268 4.63 12.91 8.13
C ILE A 268 3.71 12.70 9.34
N ILE A 269 3.92 13.49 10.39
CA ILE A 269 3.30 13.33 11.71
C ILE A 269 2.12 14.30 11.89
N GLY A 270 0.90 13.81 12.16
CA GLY A 270 -0.29 14.63 12.45
C GLY A 270 -1.02 14.23 13.75
N ALA A 271 -1.87 15.10 14.32
CA ALA A 271 -2.56 14.90 15.61
C ALA A 271 -4.12 15.01 15.52
N ARG A 272 -4.91 14.18 16.24
CA ARG A 272 -6.38 13.97 16.05
C ARG A 272 -7.35 15.03 16.61
N GLY A 273 -8.57 15.09 16.04
CA GLY A 273 -9.83 15.62 16.66
C GLY A 273 -10.79 16.38 15.69
N ASP A 274 -11.92 16.89 16.20
CA ASP A 274 -13.09 17.58 15.53
C ASP A 274 -12.80 18.74 14.53
N ARG A 275 -13.80 19.46 13.98
CA ARG A 275 -13.69 20.41 12.83
C ARG A 275 -12.44 21.33 12.76
N TRP A 276 -11.91 21.78 13.90
CA TRP A 276 -10.67 22.55 14.05
C TRP A 276 -9.43 21.67 14.26
N ALA A 277 -9.61 20.46 14.78
CA ALA A 277 -8.62 19.42 14.83
C ALA A 277 -8.50 18.61 13.53
N PHE A 278 -9.33 18.84 12.50
CA PHE A 278 -8.91 18.56 11.11
C PHE A 278 -7.72 19.45 10.71
N GLU A 279 -7.64 20.72 11.13
CA GLU A 279 -6.46 21.56 10.86
C GLU A 279 -5.23 21.10 11.66
N ALA A 280 -5.42 20.58 12.88
CA ALA A 280 -4.34 19.99 13.69
C ALA A 280 -3.92 18.59 13.19
N ARG A 281 -4.87 17.78 12.67
CA ARG A 281 -4.65 16.48 12.01
C ARG A 281 -3.97 16.64 10.67
N ASP A 282 -4.26 17.74 9.99
CA ASP A 282 -3.68 18.03 8.69
C ASP A 282 -2.26 18.60 8.82
N LYS A 283 -1.87 19.06 10.02
CA LYS A 283 -0.58 19.69 10.30
C LYS A 283 0.50 18.64 10.48
N ALA A 284 1.51 18.73 9.63
CA ALA A 284 2.73 17.96 9.69
C ALA A 284 3.81 18.68 10.49
N TYR A 285 4.63 17.95 11.25
CA TYR A 285 5.75 18.49 11.99
C TYR A 285 7.07 17.88 11.52
N ALA A 286 8.15 18.67 11.58
CA ALA A 286 9.50 18.12 11.66
C ALA A 286 9.79 17.67 13.10
N ARG A 287 10.83 16.87 13.29
CA ARG A 287 11.16 16.21 14.57
C ARG A 287 11.27 17.21 15.71
N ASP A 288 12.05 18.26 15.49
CA ASP A 288 12.25 19.36 16.44
C ASP A 288 10.94 20.11 16.71
N ALA A 289 10.18 20.42 15.66
CA ALA A 289 8.89 21.10 15.77
C ALA A 289 7.83 20.24 16.49
N PHE A 290 7.89 18.92 16.35
CA PHE A 290 7.01 17.99 17.05
C PHE A 290 7.37 17.93 18.54
N LEU A 291 8.66 17.87 18.87
CA LEU A 291 9.11 17.88 20.26
C LEU A 291 8.75 19.18 20.97
N GLU A 292 8.87 20.33 20.29
CA GLU A 292 8.37 21.62 20.80
C GLU A 292 6.84 21.65 20.94
N HIS A 293 6.12 20.99 20.03
CA HIS A 293 4.68 20.79 20.17
C HIS A 293 4.36 19.90 21.39
N PHE A 294 5.08 18.80 21.58
CA PHE A 294 4.87 17.84 22.67
C PHE A 294 4.97 18.50 24.05
N ARG A 295 5.95 19.41 24.24
CA ARG A 295 6.13 20.19 25.48
C ARG A 295 4.85 20.86 25.99
N TRP A 296 3.92 21.18 25.09
CA TRP A 296 2.70 21.90 25.42
C TRP A 296 1.42 21.15 25.05
N CYS A 297 1.51 19.93 24.50
CA CYS A 297 0.36 19.17 24.04
C CYS A 297 -0.11 18.18 25.10
N GLU A 298 -1.18 18.52 25.81
CA GLU A 298 -1.74 17.70 26.89
C GLU A 298 -2.08 16.28 26.42
N GLN A 299 -2.65 16.13 25.23
CA GLN A 299 -3.00 14.81 24.69
C GLN A 299 -1.79 13.95 24.34
N ALA A 300 -0.72 14.56 23.81
CA ALA A 300 0.50 13.83 23.51
C ALA A 300 1.21 13.41 24.81
N GLN A 301 1.19 14.27 25.83
CA GLN A 301 1.70 13.98 27.17
C GLN A 301 0.94 12.84 27.83
N LEU A 302 -0.40 12.86 27.81
CA LEU A 302 -1.22 11.77 28.33
C LEU A 302 -0.92 10.42 27.67
N LEU A 303 -0.72 10.39 26.34
CA LEU A 303 -0.31 9.18 25.62
C LEU A 303 1.07 8.69 26.06
N TRP A 304 2.02 9.60 26.27
CA TRP A 304 3.36 9.27 26.74
C TRP A 304 3.35 8.76 28.20
N GLU A 305 2.67 9.47 29.10
CA GLU A 305 2.54 9.10 30.53
C GLU A 305 1.84 7.75 30.68
N SER A 306 0.77 7.50 29.92
CA SER A 306 0.08 6.20 29.92
C SER A 306 0.98 5.04 29.48
N SER A 307 2.03 5.31 28.70
CA SER A 307 3.04 4.31 28.33
C SER A 307 4.12 4.11 29.40
N CYS A 308 4.35 5.11 30.26
CA CYS A 308 5.30 5.06 31.37
C CYS A 308 4.69 4.41 32.63
N GLU A 309 3.41 4.63 32.92
CA GLU A 309 2.73 4.00 34.07
C GLU A 309 2.66 2.46 33.94
N VAL A 310 2.65 1.94 32.71
CA VAL A 310 2.74 0.50 32.43
C VAL A 310 4.14 -0.06 32.72
N SER A 311 5.19 0.78 32.64
CA SER A 311 6.57 0.41 33.00
C SER A 311 6.77 0.35 34.52
N ASP A 312 6.25 1.33 35.26
CA ASP A 312 6.45 1.41 36.72
C ASP A 312 5.54 0.44 37.50
N SER A 313 4.33 0.16 37.02
CA SER A 313 3.46 -0.87 37.61
C SER A 313 3.97 -2.31 37.43
N MET A 314 4.83 -2.56 36.43
CA MET A 314 5.53 -3.84 36.27
C MET A 314 6.76 -3.96 37.18
N ALA A 315 7.32 -2.86 37.68
CA ALA A 315 8.47 -2.86 38.59
C ALA A 315 8.07 -3.19 40.04
N GLU A 316 6.89 -2.77 40.49
CA GLU A 316 6.41 -3.07 41.86
C GLU A 316 5.84 -4.49 42.04
N MET A 317 5.56 -5.22 40.94
CA MET A 317 5.14 -6.63 41.00
C MET A 317 6.28 -7.64 40.75
N ALA A 318 7.53 -7.17 40.63
CA ALA A 318 8.69 -7.98 40.27
C ALA A 318 9.57 -8.42 41.46
N ASP A 319 9.05 -8.42 42.69
CA ASP A 319 9.82 -8.81 43.88
C ASP A 319 9.48 -10.21 44.44
N ASP A 320 8.67 -11.01 43.74
CA ASP A 320 8.52 -12.42 44.08
C ASP A 320 8.32 -13.30 42.83
N ALA A 321 9.10 -14.40 42.76
CA ALA A 321 9.15 -15.44 41.72
C ALA A 321 9.98 -15.18 40.43
N THR A 322 11.26 -15.56 40.51
CA THR A 322 12.06 -16.33 39.52
C THR A 322 11.73 -16.23 38.01
N ALA A 323 12.60 -15.54 37.27
CA ALA A 323 13.14 -15.86 35.93
C ALA A 323 12.18 -16.32 34.79
N ASN A 324 11.70 -15.34 34.00
CA ASN A 324 11.53 -15.22 32.52
C ASN A 324 11.13 -16.44 31.63
N PRO A 325 10.35 -16.27 30.51
CA PRO A 325 10.72 -15.30 29.44
C PRO A 325 9.59 -14.61 28.63
N LEU A 326 9.93 -13.45 28.05
CA LEU A 326 9.43 -12.88 26.78
C LEU A 326 7.90 -12.82 26.58
N GLN A 327 7.28 -11.65 26.84
CA GLN A 327 5.95 -11.33 26.31
C GLN A 327 5.99 -11.31 24.77
N THR A 328 5.52 -12.39 24.13
CA THR A 328 5.34 -12.48 22.68
C THR A 328 4.23 -11.53 22.23
N GLN A 329 4.56 -10.50 21.45
CA GLN A 329 3.55 -9.62 20.85
C GLN A 329 2.70 -10.41 19.83
N PRO A 330 1.39 -10.10 19.70
CA PRO A 330 0.53 -10.73 18.71
C PRO A 330 0.92 -10.31 17.29
N ASP A 331 1.05 -11.26 16.37
CA ASP A 331 1.25 -10.96 14.95
C ASP A 331 -0.08 -11.02 14.20
N ILE A 332 -0.37 -10.06 13.32
CA ILE A 332 -1.54 -10.15 12.44
C ILE A 332 -1.23 -11.07 11.26
N LEU A 333 -2.02 -12.14 11.12
CA LEU A 333 -2.00 -13.06 9.99
C LEU A 333 -2.87 -12.54 8.84
N SER A 334 -4.06 -12.03 9.16
CA SER A 334 -5.05 -11.51 8.19
C SER A 334 -5.92 -10.43 8.83
N MET A 335 -6.49 -9.53 8.01
CA MET A 335 -7.45 -8.51 8.46
C MET A 335 -8.53 -8.24 7.41
N GLU A 336 -9.72 -7.86 7.88
CA GLU A 336 -10.83 -7.30 7.11
C GLU A 336 -11.26 -6.03 7.84
N VAL A 337 -11.02 -4.87 7.23
CA VAL A 337 -11.29 -3.56 7.84
C VAL A 337 -12.43 -2.91 7.12
N ASP A 338 -13.44 -2.47 7.87
CA ASP A 338 -14.55 -1.71 7.30
C ASP A 338 -14.13 -0.25 7.05
N ASP A 339 -14.02 0.13 5.78
CA ASP A 339 -13.51 1.44 5.35
C ASP A 339 -14.35 2.62 5.86
N ASP A 340 -15.66 2.42 6.03
CA ASP A 340 -16.60 3.43 6.52
C ASP A 340 -16.76 3.43 8.05
N ASN A 341 -16.16 2.45 8.74
CA ASN A 341 -16.31 2.21 10.18
C ASN A 341 -17.79 2.16 10.63
N ALA A 342 -18.65 1.71 9.73
CA ALA A 342 -20.06 1.44 9.88
C ALA A 342 -20.32 0.02 10.38
N PHE A 343 -19.42 -0.91 10.09
CA PHE A 343 -19.46 -2.32 10.46
C PHE A 343 -18.25 -2.74 11.31
N GLU A 344 -18.29 -3.98 11.79
CA GLU A 344 -17.21 -4.56 12.58
C GLU A 344 -15.98 -4.82 11.70
N SER A 345 -14.79 -4.64 12.27
CA SER A 345 -13.52 -5.03 11.63
C SER A 345 -12.97 -6.28 12.29
N GLU A 346 -12.50 -7.24 11.50
CA GLU A 346 -12.05 -8.55 11.95
C GLU A 346 -10.56 -8.77 11.69
N TYR A 347 -9.86 -9.40 12.63
CA TYR A 347 -8.43 -9.71 12.53
C TYR A 347 -8.18 -11.13 12.97
N GLN A 348 -7.28 -11.80 12.25
CA GLN A 348 -6.72 -13.09 12.60
C GLN A 348 -5.31 -12.84 13.17
N LEU A 349 -5.09 -13.23 14.41
CA LEU A 349 -3.86 -13.00 15.17
C LEU A 349 -3.14 -14.32 15.44
N ARG A 350 -1.82 -14.30 15.45
CA ARG A 350 -0.97 -15.35 16.01
C ARG A 350 -0.50 -14.92 17.39
N ILE A 351 -0.86 -15.68 18.41
CA ILE A 351 -0.38 -15.49 19.78
C ILE A 351 0.26 -16.81 20.21
N GLY A 352 1.59 -16.82 20.36
CA GLY A 352 2.35 -18.06 20.53
C GLY A 352 2.20 -18.99 19.32
N ASN A 353 1.75 -20.22 19.56
CA ASN A 353 1.48 -21.21 18.50
C ASN A 353 -0.02 -21.40 18.22
N GLN A 354 -0.85 -20.41 18.56
CA GLN A 354 -2.29 -20.46 18.34
C GLN A 354 -2.76 -19.32 17.45
N VAL A 355 -3.74 -19.64 16.60
CA VAL A 355 -4.50 -18.64 15.84
C VAL A 355 -5.68 -18.16 16.69
N LYS A 356 -5.86 -16.85 16.81
CA LYS A 356 -6.94 -16.22 17.58
C LYS A 356 -7.61 -15.12 16.77
N TYR A 357 -8.85 -14.80 17.13
CA TYR A 357 -9.66 -13.83 16.41
C TYR A 357 -9.91 -12.59 17.24
N LEU A 358 -9.87 -11.44 16.59
CA LEU A 358 -10.20 -10.17 17.17
C LEU A 358 -11.28 -9.49 16.33
N VAL A 359 -12.34 -9.04 16.99
CA VAL A 359 -13.43 -8.30 16.37
C VAL A 359 -13.50 -6.93 17.04
N LEU A 360 -13.45 -5.87 16.22
CA LEU A 360 -13.52 -4.49 16.68
C LEU A 360 -14.88 -3.92 16.26
N SER A 361 -15.70 -3.52 17.22
CA SER A 361 -16.97 -2.86 16.93
C SER A 361 -16.76 -1.57 16.15
N PRO A 362 -17.73 -1.14 15.33
CA PRO A 362 -17.65 0.14 14.64
C PRO A 362 -17.47 1.29 15.65
N ARG A 363 -16.71 2.31 15.24
CA ARG A 363 -16.38 3.51 16.04
C ARG A 363 -15.52 3.24 17.27
N THR A 364 -15.00 2.02 17.44
CA THR A 364 -14.06 1.70 18.53
C THR A 364 -12.71 2.37 18.29
N PHE A 365 -12.25 2.27 17.05
CA PHE A 365 -11.09 2.97 16.54
C PHE A 365 -11.48 3.65 15.22
N ASP A 366 -10.72 4.66 14.84
CA ASP A 366 -10.76 5.25 13.50
C ASP A 366 -10.08 4.32 12.48
N ARG A 367 -10.34 4.57 11.20
CA ARG A 367 -9.82 3.79 10.08
C ARG A 367 -8.31 3.53 10.13
N ASP A 368 -7.52 4.53 10.55
CA ASP A 368 -6.06 4.42 10.53
C ASP A 368 -5.56 3.42 11.60
N THR A 369 -6.20 3.42 12.78
CA THR A 369 -5.91 2.43 13.83
C THR A 369 -6.48 1.05 13.50
N LEU A 370 -7.63 0.97 12.82
CA LEU A 370 -8.16 -0.32 12.34
C LEU A 370 -7.19 -0.98 11.34
N SER A 371 -6.47 -0.21 10.53
CA SER A 371 -5.47 -0.80 9.62
C SER A 371 -4.24 -1.40 10.33
N PHE A 372 -3.93 -0.93 11.55
CA PHE A 372 -2.77 -1.38 12.34
C PHE A 372 -3.11 -1.37 13.84
N PRO A 373 -3.98 -2.28 14.31
CA PRO A 373 -4.55 -2.14 15.64
C PRO A 373 -3.56 -2.52 16.74
N ILE A 374 -2.58 -3.41 16.48
CA ILE A 374 -1.66 -3.99 17.48
C ILE A 374 -1.16 -2.97 18.53
N PRO A 375 -0.61 -1.79 18.15
CA PRO A 375 -0.07 -0.84 19.12
C PRO A 375 -1.15 -0.15 19.97
N SER A 376 -2.40 -0.16 19.51
CA SER A 376 -3.57 0.42 20.18
C SER A 376 -4.46 -0.64 20.84
N LEU A 377 -4.13 -1.92 20.69
CA LEU A 377 -4.84 -2.99 21.36
C LEU A 377 -4.46 -3.00 22.85
N PRO A 378 -5.43 -3.15 23.75
CA PRO A 378 -5.12 -3.49 25.13
C PRO A 378 -4.37 -4.83 25.19
N CYS A 379 -3.54 -5.02 26.21
CA CYS A 379 -2.84 -6.28 26.41
C CYS A 379 -3.83 -7.46 26.46
N LEU A 380 -3.84 -8.27 25.41
CA LEU A 380 -4.68 -9.46 25.33
C LEU A 380 -4.01 -10.61 26.10
N PRO A 381 -4.77 -11.42 26.87
CA PRO A 381 -4.20 -12.55 27.60
C PRO A 381 -3.51 -13.54 26.64
N CYS A 382 -2.30 -13.96 26.98
CA CYS A 382 -1.58 -14.99 26.22
C CYS A 382 -2.05 -16.43 26.55
N ASN A 383 -3.04 -16.60 27.43
CA ASN A 383 -3.53 -17.91 27.84
C ASN A 383 -4.30 -18.62 26.69
N GLU A 384 -4.32 -19.95 26.72
CA GLU A 384 -4.88 -20.78 25.64
C GLU A 384 -6.41 -20.90 25.66
N GLU A 385 -7.08 -20.37 26.69
CA GLU A 385 -8.49 -20.65 26.92
C GLU A 385 -9.46 -19.93 25.97
N TRP A 386 -9.03 -18.86 25.30
CA TRP A 386 -9.91 -18.04 24.45
C TRP A 386 -9.61 -18.14 22.96
N THR A 387 -10.67 -17.97 22.17
CA THR A 387 -10.63 -18.06 20.70
C THR A 387 -10.96 -16.73 20.03
N VAL A 388 -11.90 -15.94 20.58
CA VAL A 388 -12.30 -14.64 20.02
C VAL A 388 -12.32 -13.57 21.11
N ALA A 389 -11.62 -12.46 20.86
CA ALA A 389 -11.72 -11.23 21.62
C ALA A 389 -12.57 -10.22 20.85
N HIS A 390 -13.50 -9.57 21.53
CA HIS A 390 -14.31 -8.49 20.98
C HIS A 390 -14.03 -7.21 21.75
N ILE A 391 -13.64 -6.15 21.05
CA ILE A 391 -13.32 -4.86 21.65
C ILE A 391 -14.29 -3.82 21.12
N SER A 392 -14.89 -3.08 22.04
CA SER A 392 -15.76 -1.97 21.74
C SER A 392 -15.37 -0.73 22.53
N ARG A 393 -15.83 0.44 22.08
CA ARG A 393 -15.70 1.68 22.85
C ARG A 393 -17.04 2.04 23.47
N ASP A 394 -17.06 2.25 24.77
CA ASP A 394 -18.27 2.66 25.49
C ASP A 394 -18.69 4.07 25.03
N LYS A 395 -19.99 4.24 24.75
CA LYS A 395 -20.51 5.52 24.20
C LYS A 395 -20.60 6.63 25.24
N THR A 396 -20.62 6.28 26.53
CA THR A 396 -20.80 7.20 27.64
C THR A 396 -19.48 7.58 28.31
N SER A 397 -18.59 6.62 28.56
CA SER A 397 -17.27 6.87 29.17
C SER A 397 -16.16 7.08 28.15
N GLY A 398 -16.33 6.60 26.91
CA GLY A 398 -15.27 6.63 25.89
C GLY A 398 -14.15 5.60 26.10
N GLU A 399 -14.23 4.79 27.15
CA GLU A 399 -13.25 3.75 27.48
C GLU A 399 -13.40 2.50 26.60
N LEU A 400 -12.31 1.75 26.45
CA LEU A 400 -12.32 0.48 25.73
C LEU A 400 -12.87 -0.63 26.63
N LYS A 401 -13.84 -1.37 26.12
CA LYS A 401 -14.39 -2.56 26.74
C LYS A 401 -13.94 -3.79 25.96
N ILE A 402 -13.37 -4.76 26.67
CA ILE A 402 -12.91 -6.02 26.11
C ILE A 402 -13.82 -7.13 26.62
N SER A 403 -14.31 -7.95 25.71
CA SER A 403 -15.02 -9.19 26.03
C SER A 403 -14.34 -10.34 25.31
N ILE A 404 -13.92 -11.34 26.07
CA ILE A 404 -13.21 -12.51 25.56
C ILE A 404 -14.17 -13.70 25.59
N SER A 405 -14.11 -14.55 24.57
CA SER A 405 -14.92 -15.77 24.47
C SER A 405 -14.07 -16.97 24.06
N SER A 406 -14.46 -18.13 24.56
CA SER A 406 -13.89 -19.44 24.25
C SER A 406 -14.82 -20.25 23.33
N ARG A 407 -15.55 -19.57 22.45
CA ARG A 407 -16.52 -20.23 21.56
C ARG A 407 -15.82 -21.15 20.56
N THR A 408 -16.45 -22.28 20.27
CA THR A 408 -16.01 -23.17 19.20
C THR A 408 -16.25 -22.52 17.85
N LEU A 409 -15.19 -22.32 17.07
CA LEU A 409 -15.27 -21.78 15.71
C LEU A 409 -15.74 -22.85 14.73
N ALA A 410 -16.54 -22.45 13.74
CA ALA A 410 -16.96 -23.35 12.67
C ALA A 410 -15.76 -23.83 11.85
N GLY A 411 -15.83 -25.00 11.23
CA GLY A 411 -14.80 -25.48 10.32
C GLY A 411 -15.41 -26.20 9.15
N VAL A 412 -14.61 -26.45 8.13
CA VAL A 412 -15.03 -27.22 6.95
C VAL A 412 -15.39 -28.64 7.41
N ARG A 413 -16.60 -29.09 7.04
CA ARG A 413 -17.16 -30.40 7.43
C ARG A 413 -16.76 -31.50 6.46
N CYS A 414 -16.60 -31.16 5.18
CA CYS A 414 -16.20 -32.07 4.11
C CYS A 414 -14.73 -32.54 4.27
N ARG A 415 -14.50 -33.46 5.22
CA ARG A 415 -13.20 -34.09 5.44
C ARG A 415 -13.08 -35.39 4.64
N TRP A 416 -12.54 -35.29 3.43
CA TRP A 416 -12.38 -36.44 2.53
C TRP A 416 -10.92 -36.86 2.30
N HIS A 417 -9.96 -35.93 2.41
CA HIS A 417 -8.53 -36.20 2.21
C HIS A 417 -7.83 -36.49 3.54
N ARG A 418 -6.87 -37.43 3.53
CA ARG A 418 -6.20 -37.91 4.75
C ARG A 418 -5.12 -36.97 5.27
N THR A 419 -4.41 -36.30 4.37
CA THR A 419 -3.37 -35.33 4.71
C THR A 419 -3.97 -34.04 5.23
N GLN A 420 -3.46 -33.57 6.36
CA GLN A 420 -3.82 -32.31 6.98
C GLN A 420 -2.55 -31.57 7.38
N VAL A 421 -2.54 -30.26 7.16
CA VAL A 421 -1.37 -29.40 7.37
C VAL A 421 -1.77 -28.22 8.23
N ASP A 422 -0.94 -27.87 9.21
CA ASP A 422 -1.15 -26.67 10.00
C ASP A 422 -0.88 -25.41 9.16
N CYS A 423 -1.82 -24.47 9.18
CA CYS A 423 -1.69 -23.19 8.49
C CYS A 423 -0.44 -22.39 8.92
N LEU A 424 0.08 -22.58 10.14
CA LEU A 424 1.28 -21.91 10.65
C LEU A 424 2.58 -22.53 10.14
N GLU A 425 2.55 -23.78 9.67
CA GLU A 425 3.70 -24.48 9.08
C GLU A 425 3.86 -24.19 7.58
N LEU A 426 2.86 -23.56 6.95
CA LEU A 426 2.90 -23.22 5.53
C LEU A 426 3.80 -22.01 5.26
N GLU A 427 4.89 -22.26 4.54
CA GLU A 427 5.74 -21.19 4.01
C GLU A 427 5.10 -20.56 2.76
N LYS A 428 4.37 -19.47 2.96
CA LYS A 428 3.74 -18.67 1.89
C LYS A 428 4.78 -17.81 1.19
N THR A 429 4.82 -17.90 -0.13
CA THR A 429 5.79 -17.17 -0.99
C THR A 429 5.16 -15.99 -1.72
N LYS A 430 3.91 -16.13 -2.14
CA LYS A 430 3.21 -15.11 -2.93
C LYS A 430 1.70 -15.15 -2.69
N GLN A 431 1.10 -14.01 -2.39
CA GLN A 431 -0.35 -13.88 -2.29
C GLN A 431 -0.96 -13.76 -3.70
N LEU A 432 -2.01 -14.52 -3.99
CA LEU A 432 -2.73 -14.50 -5.27
C LEU A 432 -4.08 -13.79 -5.17
N THR A 433 -4.89 -14.15 -4.18
CA THR A 433 -6.17 -13.49 -3.85
C THR A 433 -6.24 -13.27 -2.33
N ALA A 434 -7.36 -12.80 -1.79
CA ALA A 434 -7.51 -12.71 -0.33
C ALA A 434 -7.40 -14.09 0.35
N MET A 435 -7.92 -15.14 -0.29
CA MET A 435 -7.96 -16.50 0.26
C MET A 435 -6.89 -17.43 -0.32
N ALA A 436 -6.29 -17.12 -1.49
CA ALA A 436 -5.33 -17.98 -2.18
C ALA A 436 -3.89 -17.45 -2.13
N SER A 437 -2.93 -18.34 -1.90
CA SER A 437 -1.48 -18.04 -1.87
C SER A 437 -0.65 -19.20 -2.42
N GLU A 438 0.51 -18.90 -3.01
CA GLU A 438 1.54 -19.89 -3.35
C GLU A 438 2.34 -20.25 -2.09
N ALA A 439 2.55 -21.54 -1.85
CA ALA A 439 3.32 -22.07 -0.72
C ALA A 439 4.34 -23.14 -1.17
N ILE A 440 5.34 -23.43 -0.34
CA ILE A 440 6.33 -24.48 -0.63
C ILE A 440 6.02 -25.74 0.18
N SER A 441 6.04 -26.90 -0.49
CA SER A 441 5.68 -28.21 0.08
C SER A 441 6.70 -28.83 1.06
N HIS A 442 7.65 -28.08 1.64
CA HIS A 442 8.81 -28.61 2.39
C HIS A 442 8.45 -29.74 3.38
N SER A 443 8.72 -31.01 3.04
CA SER A 443 8.51 -32.19 3.91
C SER A 443 7.09 -32.40 4.50
N ILE A 444 6.12 -31.56 4.12
CA ILE A 444 4.76 -31.49 4.67
C ILE A 444 3.81 -32.48 3.99
N LEU A 445 4.06 -32.86 2.74
CA LEU A 445 3.20 -33.75 1.97
C LEU A 445 3.82 -35.15 1.80
N PRO A 446 3.05 -36.24 1.94
CA PRO A 446 3.54 -37.58 1.66
C PRO A 446 3.88 -37.78 0.17
N VAL A 447 5.17 -37.85 -0.15
CA VAL A 447 5.88 -38.55 -1.26
C VAL A 447 5.46 -38.26 -2.73
N ALA A 448 4.33 -37.62 -3.03
CA ALA A 448 3.83 -37.50 -4.40
C ALA A 448 4.40 -36.32 -5.22
N LEU A 449 5.11 -35.38 -4.60
CA LEU A 449 5.63 -34.18 -5.26
C LEU A 449 7.16 -34.06 -5.08
N PRO A 450 7.86 -33.41 -6.03
CA PRO A 450 9.28 -33.09 -5.86
C PRO A 450 9.53 -32.30 -4.55
N PRO A 451 10.68 -32.49 -3.89
CA PRO A 451 11.10 -31.63 -2.80
C PRO A 451 11.05 -30.17 -3.25
N SER A 452 10.37 -29.32 -2.48
CA SER A 452 10.20 -27.88 -2.77
C SER A 452 9.31 -27.54 -3.98
N ALA A 453 8.37 -28.40 -4.36
CA ALA A 453 7.32 -28.03 -5.31
C ALA A 453 6.47 -26.87 -4.76
N THR A 454 6.14 -25.91 -5.64
CA THR A 454 5.18 -24.85 -5.34
C THR A 454 3.77 -25.42 -5.40
N ILE A 455 2.98 -25.13 -4.37
CA ILE A 455 1.59 -25.55 -4.22
C ILE A 455 0.71 -24.31 -4.00
N ILE A 456 -0.59 -24.44 -4.22
CA ILE A 456 -1.57 -23.39 -3.94
C ILE A 456 -2.30 -23.71 -2.64
N ALA A 457 -2.24 -22.79 -1.68
CA ALA A 457 -2.97 -22.85 -0.42
C ALA A 457 -4.16 -21.89 -0.47
N LYS A 458 -5.37 -22.42 -0.36
CA LYS A 458 -6.61 -21.65 -0.22
C LYS A 458 -7.11 -21.77 1.22
N ILE A 459 -7.19 -20.65 1.94
CA ILE A 459 -7.50 -20.60 3.38
C ILE A 459 -8.60 -19.57 3.61
N ALA A 460 -9.68 -19.97 4.30
CA ALA A 460 -10.64 -19.04 4.87
C ALA A 460 -10.00 -18.29 6.04
N ARG A 461 -9.93 -16.97 5.94
CA ARG A 461 -9.42 -16.07 6.98
C ARG A 461 -10.47 -15.93 8.08
N PHE A 462 -11.75 -15.85 7.70
CA PHE A 462 -12.88 -15.60 8.60
C PHE A 462 -14.01 -16.63 8.42
N GLU A 463 -14.90 -16.76 9.42
CA GLU A 463 -15.98 -17.77 9.39
C GLU A 463 -16.95 -17.60 8.21
N TRP A 464 -17.18 -16.35 7.77
CA TRP A 464 -18.06 -16.07 6.63
C TRP A 464 -17.46 -16.49 5.27
N GLU A 465 -16.15 -16.78 5.20
CA GLU A 465 -15.49 -17.33 4.01
C GLU A 465 -15.57 -18.86 3.95
N LEU A 466 -15.81 -19.54 5.09
CA LEU A 466 -15.84 -21.01 5.18
C LEU A 466 -16.83 -21.68 4.21
N PRO A 467 -18.05 -21.15 3.96
CA PRO A 467 -18.96 -21.77 3.00
C PRO A 467 -18.38 -21.89 1.58
N ARG A 468 -17.54 -20.93 1.16
CA ARG A 468 -16.88 -20.97 -0.15
C ARG A 468 -15.83 -22.09 -0.22
N ILE A 469 -15.00 -22.19 0.82
CA ILE A 469 -14.02 -23.29 0.96
C ILE A 469 -14.72 -24.64 1.06
N GLU A 470 -15.82 -24.75 1.79
CA GLU A 470 -16.63 -25.99 1.89
C GLU A 470 -17.12 -26.43 0.51
N GLN A 471 -17.67 -25.48 -0.26
CA GLN A 471 -18.19 -25.76 -1.59
C GLN A 471 -17.09 -26.19 -2.56
N GLU A 472 -15.97 -25.47 -2.56
CA GLU A 472 -14.82 -25.83 -3.39
C GLU A 472 -14.21 -27.17 -2.97
N THR A 473 -14.11 -27.44 -1.67
CA THR A 473 -13.62 -28.73 -1.14
C THR A 473 -14.48 -29.90 -1.61
N LYS A 474 -15.81 -29.72 -1.63
CA LYS A 474 -16.76 -30.70 -2.12
C LYS A 474 -16.65 -30.91 -3.63
N ALA A 475 -16.43 -29.84 -4.40
CA ALA A 475 -16.17 -29.94 -5.84
C ALA A 475 -14.91 -30.77 -6.11
N TYR A 476 -13.80 -30.50 -5.42
CA TYR A 476 -12.57 -31.29 -5.57
C TYR A 476 -12.74 -32.76 -5.18
N GLN A 477 -13.59 -33.06 -4.19
CA GLN A 477 -13.94 -34.43 -3.84
C GLN A 477 -14.68 -35.15 -4.98
N LEU A 478 -15.67 -34.49 -5.59
CA LEU A 478 -16.48 -35.06 -6.66
C LEU A 478 -15.72 -35.19 -7.98
N LEU A 479 -14.77 -34.28 -8.21
CA LEU A 479 -13.94 -34.25 -9.41
C LEU A 479 -12.64 -35.06 -9.28
N GLU A 480 -12.41 -35.75 -8.15
CA GLU A 480 -11.23 -36.57 -7.94
C GLU A 480 -11.13 -37.66 -9.03
N GLY A 481 -10.05 -37.64 -9.80
CA GLY A 481 -9.81 -38.57 -10.91
C GLY A 481 -10.49 -38.22 -12.24
N SER A 482 -11.23 -37.10 -12.33
CA SER A 482 -11.87 -36.65 -13.58
C SER A 482 -10.92 -35.97 -14.57
N GLU A 483 -9.70 -35.62 -14.13
CA GLU A 483 -8.71 -34.80 -14.86
C GLU A 483 -9.18 -33.38 -15.24
N LEU A 484 -10.41 -32.98 -14.87
CA LEU A 484 -10.97 -31.65 -15.16
C LEU A 484 -10.43 -30.56 -14.24
N ALA A 485 -10.02 -30.92 -13.03
CA ALA A 485 -9.51 -29.99 -12.03
C ALA A 485 -8.07 -30.36 -11.65
N PRO A 486 -7.28 -29.43 -11.10
CA PRO A 486 -6.02 -29.76 -10.45
C PRO A 486 -6.22 -30.75 -9.29
N ARG A 487 -5.16 -31.47 -8.92
CA ARG A 487 -5.19 -32.39 -7.78
C ARG A 487 -5.25 -31.62 -6.46
N CYS A 488 -6.19 -32.03 -5.61
CA CYS A 488 -6.17 -31.67 -4.19
C CYS A 488 -5.10 -32.52 -3.48
N LEU A 489 -4.28 -31.86 -2.66
CA LEU A 489 -3.13 -32.44 -1.97
C LEU A 489 -3.38 -32.66 -0.47
N GLY A 490 -4.38 -31.98 0.09
CA GLY A 490 -4.69 -32.05 1.51
C GLY A 490 -5.59 -30.94 2.01
N HIS A 491 -5.97 -31.06 3.28
CA HIS A 491 -6.69 -30.02 4.01
C HIS A 491 -5.72 -29.14 4.79
N ILE A 492 -6.11 -27.89 5.01
CA ILE A 492 -5.40 -26.96 5.90
C ILE A 492 -6.24 -26.81 7.16
N HIS A 493 -5.58 -26.92 8.31
CA HIS A 493 -6.22 -26.70 9.60
C HIS A 493 -5.55 -25.57 10.39
N GLU A 494 -6.32 -24.93 11.25
CA GLU A 494 -5.81 -24.06 12.32
C GLU A 494 -6.36 -24.58 13.65
N ASN A 495 -5.53 -24.70 14.68
CA ASN A 495 -5.95 -25.22 16.00
C ASN A 495 -6.83 -26.51 15.93
N GLY A 496 -6.60 -27.38 14.93
CA GLY A 496 -7.35 -28.61 14.69
C GLY A 496 -8.68 -28.48 13.92
N ARG A 497 -9.17 -27.27 13.59
CA ARG A 497 -10.35 -27.07 12.73
C ARG A 497 -9.93 -26.91 11.27
N LEU A 498 -10.65 -27.53 10.34
CA LEU A 498 -10.37 -27.38 8.91
C LEU A 498 -10.82 -25.99 8.42
N VAL A 499 -9.93 -25.28 7.72
CA VAL A 499 -10.16 -23.91 7.24
C VAL A 499 -9.76 -23.71 5.77
N GLY A 500 -9.17 -24.71 5.14
CA GLY A 500 -8.65 -24.55 3.78
C GLY A 500 -8.31 -25.85 3.10
N LEU A 501 -7.83 -25.73 1.86
CA LEU A 501 -7.42 -26.84 1.02
C LEU A 501 -6.11 -26.52 0.29
N LEU A 502 -5.30 -27.54 0.05
CA LEU A 502 -4.06 -27.49 -0.71
C LEU A 502 -4.28 -28.08 -2.10
N ILE A 503 -3.79 -27.40 -3.12
CA ILE A 503 -3.96 -27.77 -4.52
C ILE A 503 -2.58 -27.79 -5.18
N GLU A 504 -2.36 -28.69 -6.13
CA GLU A 504 -1.17 -28.61 -6.97
C GLU A 504 -1.16 -27.31 -7.80
N LYS A 505 0.02 -26.73 -7.98
CA LYS A 505 0.20 -25.61 -8.90
C LYS A 505 0.44 -26.16 -10.29
N ILE A 506 -0.41 -25.78 -11.23
CA ILE A 506 -0.27 -26.12 -12.65
C ILE A 506 0.13 -24.86 -13.42
N GLU A 507 1.16 -24.97 -14.24
CA GLU A 507 1.57 -23.89 -15.14
C GLU A 507 0.70 -23.92 -16.41
N GLY A 508 0.18 -22.77 -16.79
CA GLY A 508 -0.70 -22.65 -17.95
C GLY A 508 -1.06 -21.19 -18.21
N ARG A 509 -1.81 -20.96 -19.29
CA ARG A 509 -2.34 -19.63 -19.61
C ARG A 509 -3.85 -19.57 -19.42
N PRO A 510 -4.42 -18.42 -19.04
CA PRO A 510 -5.87 -18.23 -19.09
C PRO A 510 -6.42 -18.49 -20.48
N ALA A 511 -7.66 -19.00 -20.54
CA ALA A 511 -8.34 -19.23 -21.79
C ALA A 511 -8.59 -17.92 -22.56
N SER A 512 -8.71 -18.07 -23.87
CA SER A 512 -9.08 -17.02 -24.82
C SER A 512 -10.24 -17.50 -25.68
N LEU A 513 -10.80 -16.59 -26.48
CA LEU A 513 -11.85 -16.98 -27.44
C LEU A 513 -11.40 -18.07 -28.43
N LEU A 514 -10.08 -18.18 -28.70
CA LEU A 514 -9.55 -19.25 -29.57
C LEU A 514 -9.67 -20.63 -28.95
N ASP A 515 -9.82 -20.70 -27.62
CA ASP A 515 -9.91 -21.93 -26.84
C ASP A 515 -11.36 -22.34 -26.57
N LEU A 516 -12.34 -21.65 -27.18
CA LEU A 516 -13.77 -21.86 -26.91
C LEU A 516 -14.16 -23.35 -27.03
N SER A 517 -13.72 -24.04 -28.08
CA SER A 517 -14.09 -25.45 -28.31
C SER A 517 -13.57 -26.39 -27.22
N ILE A 518 -12.34 -26.17 -26.73
CA ILE A 518 -11.75 -26.99 -25.67
C ILE A 518 -12.35 -26.64 -24.30
N CYS A 519 -12.73 -25.37 -24.07
CA CYS A 519 -13.46 -24.95 -22.88
C CYS A 519 -14.89 -25.50 -22.85
N GLU A 520 -15.62 -25.45 -23.97
CA GLU A 520 -16.95 -26.07 -24.13
C GLU A 520 -16.91 -27.57 -23.87
N THR A 521 -15.86 -28.24 -24.36
CA THR A 521 -15.66 -29.68 -24.13
C THR A 521 -15.41 -29.99 -22.64
N ALA A 522 -14.54 -29.22 -21.98
CA ALA A 522 -14.25 -29.40 -20.56
C ALA A 522 -15.49 -29.14 -19.69
N LEU A 523 -16.25 -28.09 -20.01
CA LEU A 523 -17.50 -27.75 -19.32
C LEU A 523 -18.59 -28.79 -19.60
N GLY A 524 -18.69 -29.28 -20.83
CA GLY A 524 -19.62 -30.37 -21.20
C GLY A 524 -19.35 -31.65 -20.40
N LYS A 525 -18.08 -32.02 -20.20
CA LYS A 525 -17.72 -33.15 -19.32
C LYS A 525 -18.15 -32.92 -17.87
N LEU A 526 -18.05 -31.69 -17.37
CA LEU A 526 -18.54 -31.33 -16.03
C LEU A 526 -20.07 -31.51 -15.95
N HIS A 527 -20.79 -31.07 -16.99
CA HIS A 527 -22.25 -31.21 -17.09
C HIS A 527 -22.70 -32.66 -17.23
N GLU A 528 -21.93 -33.51 -17.91
CA GLU A 528 -22.18 -34.96 -18.00
C GLU A 528 -22.10 -35.66 -16.63
N LEU A 529 -21.28 -35.14 -15.73
CA LEU A 529 -21.23 -35.59 -14.33
C LEU A 529 -22.43 -35.06 -13.50
N GLY A 530 -23.30 -34.24 -14.09
CA GLY A 530 -24.47 -33.66 -13.44
C GLY A 530 -24.15 -32.44 -12.59
N HIS A 531 -23.06 -31.73 -12.87
CA HIS A 531 -22.59 -30.60 -12.07
C HIS A 531 -22.43 -29.35 -12.92
N ALA A 532 -22.57 -28.16 -12.34
CA ALA A 532 -22.25 -26.88 -12.98
C ALA A 532 -21.15 -26.15 -12.21
N HIS A 533 -20.36 -25.33 -12.90
CA HIS A 533 -19.26 -24.59 -12.27
C HIS A 533 -19.75 -23.38 -11.45
N GLY A 534 -20.78 -22.69 -11.93
CA GLY A 534 -21.46 -21.55 -11.32
C GLY A 534 -20.78 -20.19 -11.49
N ASP A 535 -19.52 -20.15 -11.93
CA ASP A 535 -18.77 -18.90 -12.18
C ASP A 535 -17.78 -19.08 -13.34
N VAL A 536 -18.31 -19.29 -14.55
CA VAL A 536 -17.49 -19.41 -15.74
C VAL A 536 -16.93 -18.05 -16.15
N ASN A 537 -15.61 -17.91 -16.13
CA ASN A 537 -14.90 -16.74 -16.66
C ASN A 537 -13.53 -17.17 -17.20
N ARG A 538 -12.91 -16.37 -18.06
CA ARG A 538 -11.65 -16.74 -18.73
C ARG A 538 -10.47 -17.11 -17.83
N TYR A 539 -10.46 -16.67 -16.57
CA TYR A 539 -9.38 -16.94 -15.62
C TYR A 539 -9.58 -18.25 -14.86
N ASN A 540 -10.82 -18.75 -14.81
CA ASN A 540 -11.17 -20.04 -14.23
C ASN A 540 -10.93 -21.21 -15.19
N PHE A 541 -10.53 -20.93 -16.45
CA PHE A 541 -10.09 -21.95 -17.41
C PHE A 541 -8.59 -21.80 -17.67
N LEU A 542 -7.81 -22.77 -17.21
CA LEU A 542 -6.37 -22.84 -17.40
C LEU A 542 -6.03 -23.78 -18.56
N VAL A 543 -5.49 -23.24 -19.64
CA VAL A 543 -5.05 -24.01 -20.80
C VAL A 543 -3.63 -24.50 -20.58
N THR A 544 -3.45 -25.81 -20.59
CA THR A 544 -2.18 -26.52 -20.34
C THR A 544 -1.84 -27.44 -21.53
N GLU A 545 -0.66 -28.06 -21.52
CA GLU A 545 -0.28 -29.05 -22.54
C GLU A 545 -1.17 -30.32 -22.51
N GLU A 546 -1.71 -30.66 -21.34
CA GLU A 546 -2.58 -31.83 -21.12
C GLU A 546 -4.07 -31.54 -21.38
N GLY A 547 -4.42 -30.29 -21.69
CA GLY A 547 -5.80 -29.84 -21.89
C GLY A 547 -6.19 -28.71 -20.94
N VAL A 548 -7.50 -28.47 -20.84
CA VAL A 548 -8.06 -27.39 -20.03
C VAL A 548 -8.36 -27.88 -18.61
N LYS A 549 -7.90 -27.14 -17.61
CA LYS A 549 -8.21 -27.37 -16.19
C LYS A 549 -9.14 -26.25 -15.69
N LEU A 550 -10.20 -26.64 -15.01
CA LEU A 550 -11.15 -25.75 -14.35
C LEU A 550 -10.64 -25.40 -12.94
N LEU A 551 -10.76 -24.12 -12.58
CA LEU A 551 -10.29 -23.55 -11.32
C LEU A 551 -11.41 -22.79 -10.63
N ASP A 552 -11.30 -22.62 -9.31
CA ASP A 552 -12.14 -21.73 -8.51
C ASP A 552 -13.62 -22.17 -8.40
N PHE A 553 -13.85 -23.27 -7.68
CA PHE A 553 -15.16 -23.90 -7.55
C PHE A 553 -16.02 -23.34 -6.40
N GLU A 554 -15.81 -22.08 -6.00
CA GLU A 554 -16.56 -21.46 -4.90
C GLU A 554 -18.08 -21.38 -5.17
N CYS A 555 -18.47 -21.31 -6.45
CA CYS A 555 -19.87 -21.28 -6.89
C CYS A 555 -20.37 -22.62 -7.46
N PHE A 556 -19.61 -23.70 -7.27
CA PHE A 556 -19.95 -25.02 -7.83
C PHE A 556 -21.35 -25.48 -7.42
N VAL A 557 -22.10 -26.06 -8.35
CA VAL A 557 -23.45 -26.57 -8.10
C VAL A 557 -23.49 -28.06 -8.38
N GLU A 558 -23.65 -28.85 -7.32
CA GLU A 558 -23.90 -30.28 -7.42
C GLU A 558 -25.35 -30.53 -7.89
N ASN A 559 -25.56 -31.55 -8.72
CA ASN A 559 -26.86 -31.95 -9.25
C ASN A 559 -27.59 -30.76 -9.93
N ALA A 560 -26.85 -30.00 -10.75
CA ALA A 560 -27.36 -28.83 -11.43
C ALA A 560 -28.48 -29.21 -12.42
N SER A 561 -29.46 -28.32 -12.60
CA SER A 561 -30.54 -28.58 -13.55
C SER A 561 -30.02 -28.49 -15.00
N PRO A 562 -30.62 -29.25 -15.95
CA PRO A 562 -30.26 -29.15 -17.36
C PRO A 562 -30.35 -27.73 -17.93
N GLU A 563 -31.27 -26.92 -17.42
CA GLU A 563 -31.42 -25.51 -17.79
C GLU A 563 -30.24 -24.68 -17.29
N SER A 564 -29.80 -24.88 -16.04
CA SER A 564 -28.65 -24.18 -15.47
C SER A 564 -27.37 -24.50 -16.24
N MET A 565 -27.13 -25.78 -16.54
CA MET A 565 -25.97 -26.23 -17.32
C MET A 565 -25.98 -25.65 -18.74
N ARG A 566 -27.15 -25.62 -19.39
CA ARG A 566 -27.30 -25.00 -20.71
C ARG A 566 -26.99 -23.51 -20.70
N MET A 567 -27.53 -22.76 -19.73
CA MET A 567 -27.27 -21.31 -19.62
C MET A 567 -25.78 -21.02 -19.38
N GLU A 568 -25.10 -21.84 -18.58
CA GLU A 568 -23.67 -21.72 -18.34
C GLU A 568 -22.84 -21.95 -19.62
N LEU A 569 -23.23 -22.92 -20.45
CA LEU A 569 -22.57 -23.16 -21.74
C LEU A 569 -22.85 -22.03 -22.75
N GLU A 570 -24.08 -21.50 -22.77
CA GLU A 570 -24.47 -20.39 -23.64
C GLU A 570 -23.75 -19.08 -23.28
N SER A 571 -23.47 -18.83 -21.99
CA SER A 571 -22.76 -17.64 -21.52
C SER A 571 -21.24 -17.70 -21.74
N LEU A 572 -20.66 -18.92 -21.80
CA LEU A 572 -19.21 -19.13 -21.86
C LEU A 572 -18.50 -18.29 -22.93
N ARG A 573 -19.07 -18.20 -24.13
CA ARG A 573 -18.47 -17.40 -25.22
C ARG A 573 -18.35 -15.92 -24.85
N ALA A 574 -19.35 -15.35 -24.20
CA ALA A 574 -19.32 -13.96 -23.77
C ALA A 574 -18.29 -13.75 -22.64
N GLU A 575 -18.23 -14.68 -21.69
CA GLU A 575 -17.31 -14.65 -20.55
C GLU A 575 -15.84 -14.84 -20.95
N LEU A 576 -15.56 -15.57 -22.05
CA LEU A 576 -14.21 -15.67 -22.61
C LEU A 576 -13.74 -14.40 -23.35
N VAL A 577 -14.69 -13.59 -23.83
CA VAL A 577 -14.41 -12.31 -24.50
C VAL A 577 -14.27 -11.16 -23.51
N ASP A 578 -14.81 -11.32 -22.30
CA ASP A 578 -14.82 -10.25 -21.32
C ASP A 578 -13.39 -9.78 -20.92
N GLU A 579 -13.16 -8.49 -21.09
CA GLU A 579 -11.91 -7.80 -20.74
C GLU A 579 -12.07 -6.95 -19.46
N SER A 580 -13.21 -7.03 -18.77
CA SER A 580 -13.49 -6.25 -17.57
C SER A 580 -12.50 -6.51 -16.42
N GLY A 581 -11.80 -7.66 -16.46
CA GLY A 581 -10.89 -8.12 -15.40
C GLY A 581 -11.60 -8.86 -14.27
N ARG A 582 -12.92 -9.11 -14.38
CA ARG A 582 -13.68 -9.97 -13.48
C ARG A 582 -13.08 -11.38 -13.45
N GLY A 583 -12.91 -11.94 -12.25
CA GLY A 583 -12.24 -13.24 -12.03
C GLY A 583 -10.71 -13.22 -12.13
N GLY A 584 -10.11 -12.08 -12.51
CA GLY A 584 -8.70 -12.01 -12.85
C GLY A 584 -7.71 -12.06 -11.69
N GLY A 585 -8.11 -11.75 -10.44
CA GLY A 585 -7.20 -11.71 -9.28
C GLY A 585 -5.89 -10.96 -9.55
N PHE A 586 -5.87 -9.63 -9.36
CA PHE A 586 -4.69 -8.74 -9.48
C PHE A 586 -3.54 -9.25 -10.38
N ILE A 587 -3.81 -9.47 -11.67
CA ILE A 587 -2.74 -9.79 -12.64
C ILE A 587 -1.85 -8.56 -12.78
N PHE A 588 -0.67 -8.62 -12.18
CA PHE A 588 0.47 -7.83 -12.63
C PHE A 588 0.78 -8.28 -14.05
N ARG A 589 0.39 -7.48 -15.05
CA ARG A 589 0.88 -7.68 -16.41
C ARG A 589 2.40 -7.56 -16.37
N GLY A 590 3.07 -8.69 -16.42
CA GLY A 590 4.51 -8.77 -16.68
C GLY A 590 4.80 -8.10 -18.02
N ASP A 591 5.84 -7.28 -18.02
CA ASP A 591 6.36 -6.59 -19.20
C ASP A 591 6.47 -7.56 -20.37
N SER A 592 5.71 -7.27 -21.44
CA SER A 592 5.86 -7.91 -22.74
C SER A 592 6.22 -6.82 -23.74
N ASN A 593 7.54 -6.68 -23.95
CA ASN A 593 8.28 -5.88 -24.93
C ASN A 593 8.19 -4.36 -24.91
#